data_AF-A0A914LGQ9-F1
#
_entry.id   AF-A0A914LGQ9-F1
#
_cell.length_a   1.000
_cell.length_b   1.000
_cell.length_c   1.000
_cell.angle_alpha   90.00
_cell.angle_beta   90.00
_cell.angle_gamma   90.00
#
_symmetry.space_group_name_H-M   'P 1'
#
loop_
_entity.id
_entity.type
_entity.pdbx_description
1 polymer ?
#
loop_
_entity_poly.entity_id
_entity_poly.type
_entity_poly.pdbx_seq_one_letter_code
_entity_poly.pdbx_strand_id
1 'polypeptide(L)'
;MTDWGSHGDGTPDEVQTPFVAWGSGIAPTKTKINLTQVDIAPLQSALLGIAIPSNSFGIVPINLLGHLPDKYIFQSVYANFKQMSEQFLIRRAERRAHSFRFLFCEYPELSYEGLVKIENEIIRLAQLKRYEAAWKV
;
A
#
# COMPACT_ATOMS: atom_id res chain seq x y z
N MET A 1 -11.10 24.00 -6.02
CA MET A 1 -10.68 25.15 -6.85
C MET A 1 -11.22 26.41 -6.21
N THR A 2 -10.42 27.47 -6.06
CA THR A 2 -10.98 28.79 -5.73
C THR A 2 -11.77 29.36 -6.92
N ASP A 3 -12.72 30.27 -6.67
CA ASP A 3 -13.51 30.95 -7.70
C ASP A 3 -12.67 31.80 -8.69
N TRP A 4 -11.37 31.97 -8.41
CA TRP A 4 -10.41 32.70 -9.24
C TRP A 4 -9.42 31.79 -9.97
N GLY A 5 -9.61 30.46 -9.91
CA GLY A 5 -8.79 29.48 -10.63
C GLY A 5 -7.45 29.13 -9.97
N SER A 6 -7.21 29.54 -8.72
CA SER A 6 -6.04 29.09 -7.93
C SER A 6 -6.25 27.68 -7.37
N HIS A 7 -5.16 26.89 -7.32
CA HIS A 7 -5.06 25.53 -6.76
C HIS A 7 -3.76 25.33 -5.98
N GLY A 8 -3.73 24.33 -5.10
CA GLY A 8 -2.51 23.83 -4.44
C GLY A 8 -2.52 23.96 -2.91
N ASP A 9 -3.63 24.41 -2.32
CA ASP A 9 -3.76 24.72 -0.90
C ASP A 9 -4.21 23.51 -0.05
N GLY A 10 -4.28 22.32 -0.66
CA GLY A 10 -4.57 21.07 0.04
C GLY A 10 -6.01 20.94 0.56
N THR A 11 -6.90 21.87 0.20
CA THR A 11 -8.32 21.82 0.59
C THR A 11 -9.03 20.63 -0.06
N PRO A 12 -10.10 20.08 0.55
CA PRO A 12 -10.85 18.97 -0.03
C PRO A 12 -11.28 19.22 -1.48
N ASP A 13 -11.70 20.45 -1.80
CA ASP A 13 -12.11 20.87 -3.15
C ASP A 13 -10.96 20.90 -4.18
N GLU A 14 -9.73 20.68 -3.74
CA GLU A 14 -8.52 20.68 -4.57
C GLU A 14 -7.78 19.34 -4.57
N VAL A 15 -7.94 18.52 -3.53
CA VAL A 15 -7.28 17.20 -3.43
C VAL A 15 -8.22 16.03 -3.69
N GLN A 16 -9.54 16.23 -3.60
CA GLN A 16 -10.51 15.19 -3.90
C GLN A 16 -10.86 15.23 -5.39
N THR A 17 -10.47 14.15 -6.07
CA THR A 17 -10.78 13.96 -7.48
C THR A 17 -11.64 12.71 -7.64
N PRO A 18 -12.68 12.74 -8.48
CA PRO A 18 -13.41 11.53 -8.81
C PRO A 18 -12.48 10.54 -9.52
N PHE A 19 -12.52 9.28 -9.10
CA PHE A 19 -11.85 8.16 -9.74
C PHE A 19 -12.89 7.12 -10.11
N VAL A 20 -12.89 6.69 -11.38
CA VAL A 20 -13.85 5.70 -11.90
C VAL A 20 -13.07 4.50 -12.42
N ALA A 21 -13.40 3.32 -11.90
CA ALA A 21 -12.86 2.05 -12.35
C ALA A 21 -14.02 1.07 -12.61
N TRP A 22 -13.89 0.26 -13.66
CA TRP A 22 -14.85 -0.78 -14.02
C TRP A 22 -14.12 -1.96 -14.66
N GLY A 23 -14.82 -3.09 -14.77
CA GLY A 23 -14.30 -4.31 -15.40
C GLY A 23 -14.33 -5.51 -14.46
N SER A 24 -14.01 -6.68 -15.01
CA SER A 24 -14.09 -7.96 -14.29
C SER A 24 -13.14 -8.07 -13.10
N GLY A 25 -12.12 -7.21 -13.00
CA GLY A 25 -11.14 -7.14 -11.91
C GLY A 25 -11.58 -6.26 -10.72
N ILE A 26 -12.62 -5.44 -10.89
CA ILE A 26 -13.08 -4.47 -9.88
C ILE A 26 -14.26 -5.03 -9.08
N ALA A 27 -14.17 -4.96 -7.75
CA ALA A 27 -15.22 -5.37 -6.84
C ALA A 27 -16.51 -4.55 -7.08
N PRO A 28 -17.68 -5.19 -7.28
CA PRO A 28 -18.94 -4.47 -7.38
C PRO A 28 -19.28 -3.87 -6.02
N THR A 29 -19.33 -2.54 -5.94
CA THR A 29 -19.69 -1.81 -4.72
C THR A 29 -21.01 -1.06 -4.89
N LYS A 30 -21.83 -1.03 -3.84
CA LYS A 30 -23.04 -0.19 -3.76
C LYS A 30 -22.75 1.19 -3.19
N THR A 31 -21.56 1.37 -2.60
CA THR A 31 -21.15 2.59 -1.91
C THR A 31 -19.88 3.15 -2.54
N LYS A 32 -19.68 4.46 -2.38
CA LYS A 32 -18.43 5.11 -2.76
C LYS A 32 -17.30 4.53 -1.91
N ILE A 33 -16.19 4.20 -2.57
CA ILE A 33 -14.96 3.76 -1.93
C ILE A 33 -13.96 4.90 -2.03
N ASN A 34 -13.38 5.30 -0.90
CA ASN A 34 -12.26 6.24 -0.89
C ASN A 34 -10.98 5.50 -1.23
N LEU A 35 -10.20 6.08 -2.14
CA LEU A 35 -8.89 5.59 -2.58
C LEU A 35 -7.92 6.77 -2.49
N THR A 36 -6.69 6.53 -2.02
CA THR A 36 -5.67 7.58 -2.07
C THR A 36 -5.03 7.62 -3.46
N GLN A 37 -4.61 8.79 -3.92
CA GLN A 37 -4.07 8.93 -5.28
C GLN A 37 -2.81 8.07 -5.52
N VAL A 38 -2.03 7.83 -4.46
CA VAL A 38 -0.81 6.99 -4.54
C VAL A 38 -1.12 5.50 -4.74
N ASP A 39 -2.32 5.04 -4.39
CA ASP A 39 -2.75 3.64 -4.50
C ASP A 39 -3.20 3.26 -5.92
N ILE A 40 -3.32 4.23 -6.82
CA ILE A 40 -3.75 3.99 -8.22
C ILE A 40 -2.74 3.10 -8.95
N ALA A 41 -1.43 3.34 -8.78
CA ALA A 41 -0.41 2.53 -9.44
C ALA A 41 -0.39 1.07 -8.94
N PRO A 42 -0.38 0.78 -7.62
CA PRO A 42 -0.57 -0.58 -7.11
C PRO A 42 -1.86 -1.24 -7.57
N LEU A 43 -2.98 -0.51 -7.63
CA LEU A 43 -4.26 -1.03 -8.16
C LEU A 43 -4.11 -1.48 -9.62
N GLN A 44 -3.55 -0.64 -10.48
CA GLN A 44 -3.36 -0.96 -11.89
C GLN A 44 -2.43 -2.16 -12.08
N SER A 45 -1.30 -2.22 -11.36
CA SER A 45 -0.39 -3.37 -11.41
C SER A 45 -1.08 -4.66 -10.96
N ALA A 46 -1.89 -4.59 -9.89
CA ALA A 46 -2.65 -5.73 -9.39
C ALA A 46 -3.81 -6.14 -10.31
N LEU A 47 -4.33 -5.28 -11.17
CA LEU A 47 -5.33 -5.67 -12.17
C LEU A 47 -4.68 -6.29 -13.42
N LEU A 48 -3.50 -5.81 -13.78
CA LEU A 48 -2.74 -6.28 -14.95
C LEU A 48 -1.89 -7.52 -14.65
N GLY A 49 -1.69 -7.88 -13.39
CA GLY A 49 -0.81 -8.97 -12.99
C GLY A 49 0.67 -8.70 -13.26
N ILE A 50 1.09 -7.44 -13.18
CA ILE A 50 2.47 -7.01 -13.38
C ILE A 50 3.10 -6.54 -12.06
N ALA A 51 4.42 -6.38 -12.05
CA ALA A 51 5.12 -5.82 -10.89
C ALA A 51 4.62 -4.40 -10.56
N ILE A 52 4.62 -4.06 -9.27
CA ILE A 52 4.32 -2.70 -8.80
C ILE A 52 5.52 -1.80 -9.15
N PRO A 53 5.32 -0.56 -9.64
CA PRO A 53 6.42 0.34 -9.94
C PRO A 53 7.30 0.57 -8.71
N SER A 54 8.61 0.45 -8.88
CA SER A 54 9.58 0.48 -7.76
C SER A 54 9.61 1.82 -7.00
N ASN A 55 9.14 2.91 -7.60
CA ASN A 55 8.99 4.23 -6.98
C ASN A 55 7.58 4.48 -6.41
N SER A 56 6.69 3.49 -6.44
CA SER A 56 5.36 3.57 -5.82
C SER A 56 5.48 3.60 -4.30
N PHE A 57 4.69 4.46 -3.66
CA PHE A 57 4.47 4.51 -2.20
C PHE A 57 3.06 4.09 -1.79
N GLY A 58 2.23 3.68 -2.76
CA GLY A 58 0.86 3.26 -2.49
C GLY A 58 0.76 1.82 -2.00
N ILE A 59 -0.41 1.50 -1.48
CA ILE A 59 -0.82 0.16 -1.07
C ILE A 59 -1.77 -0.47 -2.10
N VAL A 60 -1.79 -1.80 -2.18
CA VAL A 60 -2.79 -2.52 -3.00
C VAL A 60 -4.18 -2.36 -2.36
N PRO A 61 -5.18 -1.74 -3.02
CA PRO A 61 -6.49 -1.49 -2.43
C PRO A 61 -7.38 -2.74 -2.50
N ILE A 62 -7.22 -3.61 -1.51
CA ILE A 62 -7.95 -4.88 -1.34
C ILE A 62 -9.48 -4.76 -1.45
N ASN A 63 -10.05 -3.63 -1.02
CA ASN A 63 -11.49 -3.35 -1.08
C ASN A 63 -12.01 -3.21 -2.52
N LEU A 64 -11.14 -2.83 -3.47
CA LEU A 64 -11.46 -2.78 -4.90
C LEU A 64 -11.17 -4.10 -5.62
N LEU A 65 -10.48 -5.04 -4.98
CA LEU A 65 -10.06 -6.33 -5.55
C LEU A 65 -10.79 -7.53 -4.95
N GLY A 66 -11.73 -7.32 -4.02
CA GLY A 66 -12.27 -8.36 -3.12
C GLY A 66 -13.03 -9.53 -3.76
N HIS A 67 -13.27 -9.55 -5.06
CA HIS A 67 -13.84 -10.73 -5.75
C HIS A 67 -12.76 -11.66 -6.33
N LEU A 68 -11.50 -11.21 -6.37
CA LEU A 68 -10.39 -11.99 -6.91
C LEU A 68 -10.04 -13.12 -5.95
N PRO A 69 -9.43 -14.22 -6.43
CA PRO A 69 -9.04 -15.33 -5.55
C PRO A 69 -8.12 -14.86 -4.42
N ASP A 70 -8.37 -15.29 -3.18
CA ASP A 70 -7.59 -14.85 -2.01
C ASP A 70 -6.08 -15.06 -2.17
N LYS A 71 -5.69 -16.15 -2.85
CA LYS A 71 -4.28 -16.43 -3.16
C LYS A 71 -3.66 -15.35 -4.04
N TYR A 72 -4.41 -14.82 -5.01
CA TYR A 72 -3.96 -13.75 -5.88
C TYR A 72 -3.83 -12.44 -5.12
N ILE A 73 -4.86 -12.07 -4.34
CA ILE A 73 -4.85 -10.89 -3.48
C ILE A 73 -3.64 -10.94 -2.54
N PHE A 74 -3.42 -12.10 -1.90
CA PHE A 74 -2.24 -12.34 -1.07
C PHE A 74 -0.92 -12.12 -1.83
N GLN A 75 -0.77 -12.66 -3.03
CA GLN A 75 0.45 -12.50 -3.82
C GLN A 75 0.72 -11.03 -4.15
N SER A 76 -0.30 -10.27 -4.54
CA SER A 76 -0.18 -8.84 -4.85
C SER A 76 0.14 -8.01 -3.60
N VAL A 77 -0.56 -8.25 -2.49
CA VAL A 77 -0.31 -7.56 -1.21
C VAL A 77 1.07 -7.91 -0.66
N TYR A 78 1.49 -9.17 -0.75
CA TYR A 78 2.81 -9.60 -0.30
C TYR A 78 3.95 -8.99 -1.14
N ALA A 79 3.77 -8.88 -2.46
CA ALA A 79 4.73 -8.19 -3.31
C ALA A 79 4.84 -6.69 -2.94
N ASN A 80 3.69 -6.05 -2.67
CA ASN A 80 3.64 -4.67 -2.20
C ASN A 80 4.33 -4.50 -0.83
N PHE A 81 4.06 -5.39 0.14
CA PHE A 81 4.70 -5.41 1.45
C PHE A 81 6.22 -5.49 1.35
N LYS A 82 6.76 -6.40 0.52
CA LYS A 82 8.20 -6.51 0.33
C LYS A 82 8.80 -5.23 -0.25
N GLN A 83 8.17 -4.66 -1.28
CA GLN A 83 8.64 -3.40 -1.86
C GLN A 83 8.66 -2.27 -0.82
N MET A 84 7.57 -2.10 -0.06
CA MET A 84 7.45 -1.04 0.94
C MET A 84 8.44 -1.22 2.10
N SER A 85 8.67 -2.47 2.52
CA SER A 85 9.66 -2.80 3.55
C SER A 85 11.07 -2.41 3.12
N GLU A 86 11.47 -2.72 1.89
CA GLU A 86 12.80 -2.35 1.39
C GLU A 86 12.98 -0.83 1.26
N GLN A 87 11.99 -0.14 0.70
CA GLN A 87 12.01 1.33 0.63
C GLN A 87 12.11 1.96 2.02
N PHE A 88 11.36 1.43 2.99
CA PHE A 88 11.41 1.89 4.36
C PHE A 88 12.81 1.68 4.98
N LEU A 89 13.42 0.50 4.80
CA LEU A 89 14.74 0.21 5.36
C LEU A 89 15.82 1.15 4.81
N ILE A 90 15.80 1.43 3.50
CA ILE A 90 16.72 2.38 2.85
C ILE A 90 16.53 3.79 3.44
N ARG A 91 15.30 4.29 3.45
CA ARG A 91 14.99 5.63 3.99
C ARG A 91 15.29 5.76 5.47
N ARG A 92 15.10 4.69 6.24
CA ARG A 92 15.46 4.64 7.66
C ARG A 92 16.98 4.76 7.82
N ALA A 93 17.76 4.04 7.01
CA ALA A 93 19.22 4.11 7.05
C ALA A 93 19.73 5.51 6.70
N GLU A 94 19.18 6.12 5.63
CA GLU A 94 19.46 7.51 5.25
C GLU A 94 19.11 8.48 6.38
N ARG A 95 17.90 8.39 6.94
CA ARG A 95 17.45 9.26 8.02
C ARG A 95 18.35 9.13 9.25
N ARG A 96 18.78 7.92 9.59
CA ARG A 96 19.70 7.65 10.69
C ARG A 96 21.09 8.25 10.43
N ALA A 97 21.60 8.16 9.20
CA ALA A 97 22.89 8.73 8.81
C ALA A 97 22.88 10.27 8.86
N HIS A 98 21.74 10.89 8.56
CA HIS A 98 21.56 12.35 8.58
C HIS A 98 20.99 12.90 9.91
N SER A 99 20.86 12.07 10.94
CA SER A 99 20.38 12.49 12.26
C SER A 99 21.50 12.42 13.29
N PHE A 100 21.51 13.35 14.24
CA PHE A 100 22.36 13.19 15.43
C PHE A 100 21.93 11.93 16.19
N ARG A 101 22.91 11.12 16.63
CA ARG A 101 22.68 9.80 17.24
C ARG A 101 21.67 9.82 18.41
N PHE A 102 21.63 10.89 19.18
CA PHE A 102 20.74 11.05 20.34
C PHE A 102 19.35 11.61 19.99
N LEU A 103 19.13 12.11 18.77
CA LEU A 103 17.82 12.59 18.28
C LEU A 103 17.10 11.56 17.41
N PHE A 104 17.79 10.49 17.02
CA PHE A 104 17.19 9.43 16.25
C PHE A 104 16.41 8.47 17.15
N CYS A 105 15.08 8.55 17.06
CA CYS A 105 14.16 7.66 17.74
C CYS A 105 13.61 6.63 16.76
N GLU A 106 13.67 5.35 17.11
CA GLU A 106 13.09 4.26 16.32
C GLU A 106 11.72 3.87 16.86
N TYR A 107 10.81 3.52 15.95
CA TYR A 107 9.56 2.84 16.28
C TYR A 107 9.84 1.33 16.34
N PRO A 108 9.75 0.67 17.51
CA PRO A 108 10.14 -0.74 17.66
C PRO A 108 9.42 -1.69 16.71
N GLU A 109 8.13 -1.44 16.44
CA GLU A 109 7.28 -2.23 15.55
C GLU A 109 7.74 -2.16 14.08
N LEU A 110 8.35 -1.04 13.70
CA LEU A 110 8.91 -0.81 12.37
C LEU A 110 10.45 -0.94 12.37
N SER A 111 11.03 -1.61 13.35
CA SER A 111 12.44 -2.01 13.28
C SER A 111 12.63 -3.13 12.26
N TYR A 112 13.88 -3.41 11.87
CA TYR A 112 14.18 -4.58 11.03
C TYR A 112 13.63 -5.88 11.64
N GLU A 113 13.79 -6.07 12.95
CA GLU A 113 13.25 -7.22 13.67
C GLU A 113 11.71 -7.22 13.67
N GLY A 114 11.08 -6.05 13.78
CA GLY A 114 9.64 -5.89 13.67
C GLY A 114 9.11 -6.34 12.31
N LEU A 115 9.74 -5.88 11.22
CA LEU A 115 9.39 -6.28 9.85
C LEU A 115 9.56 -7.78 9.61
N VAL A 116 10.67 -8.38 10.11
CA VAL A 116 10.90 -9.82 10.02
C VAL A 116 9.84 -10.61 10.79
N LYS A 117 9.39 -10.14 11.96
CA LYS A 117 8.30 -10.77 12.71
C LYS A 117 6.98 -10.73 11.94
N ILE A 118 6.65 -9.59 11.33
CA ILE A 118 5.46 -9.43 10.50
C ILE A 118 5.53 -10.39 9.29
N GLU A 119 6.64 -10.38 8.55
CA GLU A 119 6.82 -11.23 7.37
C GLU A 119 6.71 -12.73 7.72
N ASN A 120 7.29 -13.16 8.84
CA ASN A 120 7.20 -14.53 9.30
C ASN A 120 5.76 -14.97 9.60
N GLU A 121 4.94 -14.09 10.20
CA GLU A 121 3.52 -14.41 10.46
C GLU A 121 2.73 -14.47 9.14
N ILE A 122 2.99 -13.56 8.20
CA ILE A 122 2.42 -13.58 6.85
C ILE A 122 2.74 -14.91 6.14
N ILE A 123 4.02 -15.31 6.15
CA ILE A 123 4.48 -16.56 5.52
C ILE A 123 3.86 -17.78 6.21
N ARG A 124 3.81 -17.79 7.55
CA ARG A 124 3.17 -18.87 8.31
C ARG A 124 1.70 -19.04 7.94
N LEU A 125 0.93 -17.95 7.86
CA LEU A 125 -0.48 -17.99 7.45
C LEU A 125 -0.63 -18.47 6.00
N ALA A 126 0.26 -18.04 5.10
CA ALA A 126 0.28 -18.50 3.71
C ALA A 126 0.60 -19.99 3.58
N GLN A 127 1.53 -20.54 4.37
CA GLN A 127 1.84 -21.97 4.42
C GLN A 127 0.62 -22.80 4.88
N LEU A 128 -0.17 -22.27 5.79
CA LEU A 128 -1.45 -22.85 6.22
C LEU A 128 -2.59 -22.65 5.21
N LYS A 129 -2.31 -22.06 4.04
CA LYS A 129 -3.29 -21.67 3.01
C LYS A 129 -4.36 -20.70 3.51
N ARG A 130 -4.10 -19.99 4.61
CA ARG A 130 -4.99 -18.95 5.18
C ARG A 130 -4.70 -17.60 4.53
N TYR A 131 -4.84 -17.52 3.21
CA TYR A 131 -4.47 -16.33 2.43
C TYR A 131 -5.22 -15.08 2.85
N GLU A 132 -6.52 -15.21 3.15
CA GLU A 132 -7.34 -14.09 3.64
C GLU A 132 -6.81 -13.49 4.94
N ALA A 133 -6.39 -14.34 5.88
CA ALA A 133 -5.77 -13.88 7.12
C ALA A 133 -4.38 -13.29 6.86
N ALA A 134 -3.61 -13.89 5.93
CA ALA A 134 -2.24 -13.48 5.64
C ALA A 134 -2.14 -12.07 5.06
N TRP A 135 -3.08 -11.64 4.21
CA TRP A 135 -3.06 -10.28 3.66
C TRP A 135 -3.68 -9.21 4.58
N LYS A 136 -4.25 -9.62 5.72
CA LYS A 136 -4.84 -8.73 6.75
C LYS A 136 -3.91 -8.44 7.93
N VAL A 137 -2.74 -9.09 8.00
CA VAL A 137 -1.69 -8.82 8.99
C VAL A 137 -1.13 -7.43 8.78
#